data_AF-A0A7V9H7Z4-F1
#
_entry.id   AF-A0A7V9H7Z4-F1
#
_cell.length_a   1.000
_cell.length_b   1.000
_cell.length_c   1.000
_cell.angle_alpha   90.00
_cell.angle_beta   90.00
_cell.angle_gamma   90.00
#
_symmetry.space_group_name_H-M   'P 1'
#
loop_
_entity.id
_entity.type
_entity.pdbx_description
1 polymer ?
#
loop_
_entity_poly.entity_id
_entity_poly.type
_entity_poly.pdbx_seq_one_letter_code
_entity_poly.pdbx_strand_id
1 'polypeptide(L)'
;GHDFAIVATRGPDKGRFQVYVDGVAESMVDLYSPTAAYRRIVWRASYPSPAQHTVTLQALGERSPASSATIVEVDAFLVLQP
;
A
#
# COMPACT_ATOMS: atom_id res chain seq x y z
N GLY A 1 14.23 9.57 -0.12
CA GLY A 1 13.93 9.64 -1.56
C GLY A 1 13.02 10.82 -1.81
N HIS A 2 12.84 11.25 -3.06
CA HIS A 2 11.85 12.29 -3.37
C HIS A 2 10.45 11.68 -3.47
N ASP A 3 10.33 10.49 -4.06
CA ASP A 3 9.07 9.77 -4.17
C ASP A 3 9.18 8.36 -3.57
N PHE A 4 8.07 7.89 -3.01
CA PHE A 4 7.89 6.52 -2.55
C PHE A 4 6.56 5.97 -3.05
N ALA A 5 6.54 4.73 -3.53
CA ALA A 5 5.31 4.04 -3.89
C ALA A 5 5.29 2.59 -3.41
N ILE A 6 4.09 2.14 -3.03
CA ILE A 6 3.81 0.75 -2.65
C ILE A 6 3.20 0.06 -3.86
N VAL A 7 3.78 -1.06 -4.24
CA VAL A 7 3.29 -1.94 -5.30
C VAL A 7 2.77 -3.22 -4.67
N ALA A 8 1.56 -3.63 -5.04
CA ALA A 8 0.88 -4.78 -4.46
C ALA A 8 0.02 -5.53 -5.47
N THR A 9 -0.30 -6.78 -5.13
CA THR A 9 -1.33 -7.56 -5.80
C THR A 9 -2.71 -7.16 -5.28
N ARG A 10 -3.61 -6.86 -6.21
CA ARG A 10 -5.05 -6.73 -5.94
C ARG A 10 -5.77 -8.00 -6.38
N GLY A 11 -6.81 -8.38 -5.66
CA GLY A 11 -7.53 -9.63 -5.95
C GLY A 11 -8.77 -9.85 -5.07
N PRO A 12 -9.56 -10.89 -5.39
CA PRO A 12 -10.86 -11.12 -4.75
C PRO A 12 -10.73 -11.64 -3.32
N ASP A 13 -9.53 -12.00 -2.88
CA ASP A 13 -9.17 -12.53 -1.56
C ASP A 13 -8.35 -11.53 -0.72
N LYS A 14 -8.16 -10.31 -1.23
CA LYS A 14 -7.26 -9.33 -0.62
C LYS A 14 -7.95 -8.46 0.44
N GLY A 15 -7.17 -8.05 1.43
CA GLY A 15 -7.60 -7.27 2.58
C GLY A 15 -7.17 -5.80 2.53
N ARG A 16 -7.26 -5.15 3.68
CA ARG A 16 -6.91 -3.73 3.87
C ARG A 16 -5.67 -3.56 4.75
N PHE A 17 -4.90 -2.52 4.48
CA PHE A 17 -3.82 -2.07 5.35
C PHE A 17 -3.84 -0.56 5.54
N GLN A 18 -3.39 -0.09 6.69
CA GLN A 18 -3.18 1.33 6.96
C GLN A 18 -1.74 1.71 6.66
N VAL A 19 -1.54 2.83 5.98
CA VAL A 19 -0.23 3.46 5.77
C VAL A 19 0.00 4.50 6.85
N TYR A 20 1.21 4.49 7.40
CA TYR A 20 1.74 5.57 8.23
C TYR A 20 3.05 6.09 7.63
N VAL A 21 3.24 7.40 7.68
CA VAL A 21 4.49 8.07 7.33
C VAL A 21 4.97 8.80 8.58
N ASP A 22 6.18 8.47 9.03
CA ASP A 22 6.79 9.05 10.24
C ASP A 22 5.90 8.96 11.48
N GLY A 23 5.15 7.85 11.58
CA GLY A 23 4.21 7.58 12.67
C GLY A 23 2.84 8.25 12.53
N VAL A 24 2.64 9.11 11.52
CA VAL A 24 1.35 9.76 11.23
C VAL A 24 0.53 8.90 10.28
N ALA A 25 -0.75 8.70 10.60
CA ALA A 25 -1.66 7.92 9.76
C ALA A 25 -1.99 8.69 8.47
N GLU A 26 -1.81 8.03 7.33
CA GLU A 26 -2.04 8.62 6.01
C GLU A 26 -3.32 8.07 5.36
N SER A 27 -3.26 6.84 4.83
CA SER A 27 -4.34 6.27 4.03
C SER A 27 -4.57 4.80 4.37
N MET A 28 -5.84 4.42 4.46
CA MET A 28 -6.23 3.02 4.42
C MET A 28 -6.33 2.57 2.96
N VAL A 29 -5.57 1.55 2.58
CA VAL A 29 -5.55 0.98 1.23
C VAL A 29 -6.34 -0.32 1.22
N ASP A 30 -7.31 -0.42 0.32
CA ASP A 30 -8.05 -1.66 0.05
C ASP A 30 -7.53 -2.35 -1.20
N LEU A 31 -7.00 -3.56 -1.03
CA LEU A 31 -6.45 -4.36 -2.11
C LEU A 31 -7.52 -5.19 -2.84
N TYR A 32 -8.78 -5.16 -2.43
CA TYR A 32 -9.85 -5.87 -3.11
C TYR A 32 -9.96 -5.46 -4.58
N SER A 33 -10.12 -6.46 -5.44
CA SER A 33 -10.49 -6.33 -6.83
C SER A 33 -11.25 -7.60 -7.24
N PRO A 34 -12.35 -7.53 -8.01
CA PRO A 34 -13.08 -8.73 -8.44
C PRO A 34 -12.21 -9.67 -9.31
N THR A 35 -11.16 -9.14 -9.93
CA THR A 35 -10.18 -9.89 -10.71
C THR A 35 -8.77 -9.65 -10.18
N ALA A 36 -7.91 -10.66 -10.30
CA ALA A 36 -6.51 -10.53 -9.92
C ALA A 36 -5.78 -9.51 -10.81
N ALA A 37 -5.05 -8.59 -10.18
CA ALA A 37 -4.23 -7.60 -10.84
C ALA A 37 -2.92 -7.44 -10.06
N TYR A 38 -1.83 -7.90 -10.68
CA TYR A 38 -0.50 -7.91 -10.08
C TYR A 38 0.25 -6.59 -10.32
N ARG A 39 1.25 -6.31 -9.48
CA ARG A 39 2.21 -5.21 -9.67
C ARG A 39 1.54 -3.85 -9.84
N ARG A 40 0.52 -3.56 -9.02
CA ARG A 40 -0.20 -2.29 -9.07
C ARG A 40 0.36 -1.32 -8.06
N ILE A 41 0.63 -0.07 -8.48
CA ILE A 41 0.85 1.02 -7.52
C ILE A 41 -0.48 1.26 -6.80
N VAL A 42 -0.50 0.98 -5.50
CA VAL A 42 -1.71 1.09 -4.66
C VAL A 42 -1.65 2.30 -3.73
N TRP A 43 -0.46 2.86 -3.52
CA TRP A 43 -0.25 4.08 -2.78
C TRP A 43 1.05 4.74 -3.24
N ARG A 44 1.11 6.08 -3.16
CA ARG A 44 2.31 6.87 -3.46
C ARG A 44 2.35 8.14 -2.62
N ALA A 45 3.55 8.59 -2.31
CA ALA A 45 3.84 9.88 -1.72
C ALA A 45 5.02 10.54 -2.44
N SER A 46 4.96 11.87 -2.50
CA SER A 46 5.99 12.76 -3.06
C SER A 46 6.35 13.78 -1.99
N TYR A 47 7.65 14.02 -1.79
CA TYR A 47 8.18 14.91 -0.77
C TYR A 47 8.90 16.10 -1.40
N PRO A 48 8.84 17.31 -0.84
CA PRO A 48 9.44 18.51 -1.45
C PRO A 48 10.96 18.45 -1.60
N SER A 49 11.61 17.63 -0.79
CA SER A 49 13.06 17.45 -0.79
C SER A 49 13.38 16.01 -0.40
N PRO A 50 14.50 15.44 -0.88
CA PRO A 50 14.93 14.12 -0.43
C PRO A 50 15.19 14.12 1.08
N ALA A 51 14.44 13.29 1.80
CA ALA A 51 14.65 13.03 3.22
C ALA A 51 14.51 11.54 3.52
N GLN A 52 14.91 11.17 4.74
CA GLN A 52 14.64 9.85 5.30
C GLN A 52 13.24 9.89 5.93
N HIS A 53 12.39 8.97 5.51
CA HIS A 53 11.05 8.77 6.05
C HIS A 53 10.91 7.32 6.49
N THR A 54 10.15 7.09 7.55
CA THR A 54 9.74 5.75 7.98
C THR A 54 8.32 5.49 7.52
N VAL A 55 8.14 4.58 6.56
CA VAL A 55 6.82 4.18 6.08
C VAL A 55 6.44 2.85 6.72
N THR A 56 5.33 2.83 7.46
CA THR A 56 4.79 1.61 8.08
C THR A 56 3.51 1.18 7.37
N LEU A 57 3.44 -0.09 7.00
CA LEU A 57 2.22 -0.72 6.50
C LEU A 57 1.69 -1.65 7.58
N GLN A 58 0.51 -1.34 8.11
CA GLN A 58 -0.15 -2.17 9.11
C GLN A 58 -1.30 -2.93 8.45
N ALA A 59 -1.16 -4.25 8.31
CA ALA A 59 -2.27 -5.10 7.91
C ALA A 59 -3.36 -5.04 8.99
N LEU A 60 -4.58 -4.66 8.58
CA LEU A 60 -5.67 -4.41 9.54
C LEU A 60 -6.40 -5.71 9.95
N GLY A 61 -6.20 -6.80 9.23
CA GLY A 61 -7.05 -8.00 9.39
C GLY A 61 -8.49 -7.75 8.95
N GLU A 62 -8.73 -6.70 8.17
CA GLU A 62 -10.03 -6.31 7.65
C GLU A 62 -10.08 -6.45 6.14
N ARG A 63 -11.30 -6.55 5.60
CA ARG A 63 -11.55 -6.67 4.16
C ARG A 63 -12.81 -5.93 3.74
N SER A 64 -12.88 -5.59 2.45
CA SER A 64 -14.16 -5.23 1.83
C SER A 64 -15.17 -6.38 1.94
N PRO A 65 -16.49 -6.10 2.06
CA PRO A 65 -17.51 -7.13 2.18
C PRO A 65 -17.49 -8.17 1.05
N ALA A 66 -17.16 -7.74 -0.16
CA ALA A 66 -17.08 -8.58 -1.36
C ALA A 66 -15.81 -9.46 -1.45
N SER A 67 -14.81 -9.22 -0.60
CA SER A 67 -13.59 -10.02 -0.58
C SER A 67 -13.79 -11.36 0.16
N SER A 68 -13.10 -12.41 -0.23
CA SER A 68 -13.18 -13.72 0.44
C SER A 68 -12.23 -13.86 1.64
N ALA A 69 -11.20 -13.02 1.74
CA ALA A 69 -10.18 -13.10 2.79
C ALA A 69 -9.54 -11.72 3.07
N THR A 70 -8.56 -11.68 3.96
CA THR A 70 -7.89 -10.45 4.43
C THR A 70 -6.42 -10.43 4.04
N ILE A 71 -6.05 -11.04 2.92
CA ILE A 71 -4.65 -11.22 2.52
C ILE A 71 -4.06 -9.88 2.07
N VAL A 72 -2.91 -9.50 2.62
CA VAL A 72 -2.14 -8.33 2.19
C VAL A 72 -0.85 -8.85 1.56
N GLU A 73 -0.66 -8.56 0.27
CA GLU A 73 0.48 -9.03 -0.51
C GLU A 73 1.16 -7.83 -1.18
N VAL A 74 2.39 -7.55 -0.74
CA VAL A 74 3.23 -6.46 -1.27
C VAL A 74 4.22 -7.07 -2.24
N ASP A 75 4.26 -6.54 -3.47
CA ASP A 75 5.18 -6.97 -4.51
C ASP A 75 6.52 -6.24 -4.41
N ALA A 76 6.48 -4.92 -4.23
CA ALA A 76 7.67 -4.07 -4.25
C ALA A 76 7.42 -2.71 -3.58
N PHE A 77 8.54 -2.06 -3.24
CA PHE A 77 8.59 -0.63 -2.93
C PHE A 77 9.41 0.07 -4.00
N LEU A 78 8.94 1.22 -4.46
CA LEU A 78 9.68 2.07 -5.39
C LEU A 78 10.14 3.30 -4.63
N VAL A 79 11.43 3.63 -4.76
CA VAL A 79 12.01 4.88 -4.27
C VAL A 79 12.66 5.58 -5.45
N LEU A 80 12.20 6.78 -5.76
CA LEU A 80 12.82 7.60 -6.79
C LEU A 80 13.75 8.62 -6.12
N GLN A 81 14.99 8.63 -6.59
CA GLN A 81 15.93 9.72 -6.38
C GLN A 81 15.99 10.52 -7.69
N PRO A 82 16.23 11.84 -7.62
CA PRO A 82 16.42 12.65 -8.82
C PRO A 82 17.57 12.13 -9.69
#